data_AF-A0A0Q3PGY4-F1
#
_entry.id   AF-A0A0Q3PGY4-F1
#
_cell.length_a   1.000
_cell.length_b   1.000
_cell.length_c   1.000
_cell.angle_alpha   90.00
_cell.angle_beta   90.00
_cell.angle_gamma   90.00
#
_symmetry.space_group_name_H-M   'P 1'
#
loop_
_entity.id
_entity.type
_entity.pdbx_description
1 polymer ?
#
loop_
_entity_poly.entity_id
_entity_poly.type
_entity_poly.pdbx_seq_one_letter_code
_entity_poly.pdbx_strand_id
1 'polypeptide(L)'
;MVDAGRIAARFGWSEEEWREMQRRGLVTSRVERGEGADQGRWRLAVHCGNRRWFAIVSDDGAVIEEQLDFRPSPPRRGSQPS
;
A
#
# COMPACT_ATOMS: atom_id res chain seq x y z
N MET A 1 -7.73 -0.81 13.80
CA MET A 1 -6.62 -1.54 13.14
C MET A 1 -7.08 -1.96 11.76
N VAL A 2 -6.30 -1.71 10.70
CA VAL A 2 -6.68 -2.11 9.34
C VAL A 2 -6.40 -3.59 9.15
N ASP A 3 -7.42 -4.35 8.77
CA ASP A 3 -7.34 -5.78 8.56
C ASP A 3 -6.64 -6.14 7.22
N ALA A 4 -5.96 -7.28 7.19
CA ALA A 4 -5.23 -7.78 6.03
C ALA A 4 -6.16 -8.01 4.81
N GLY A 5 -7.35 -8.57 5.01
CA GLY A 5 -8.34 -8.77 3.97
C GLY A 5 -8.83 -7.45 3.36
N ARG A 6 -8.96 -6.40 4.17
CA ARG A 6 -9.32 -5.05 3.68
C ARG A 6 -8.24 -4.46 2.79
N ILE A 7 -6.96 -4.66 3.13
CA ILE A 7 -5.84 -4.22 2.29
C ILE A 7 -5.79 -5.06 1.01
N ALA A 8 -5.88 -6.38 1.12
CA ALA A 8 -5.87 -7.32 -0.01
C ALA A 8 -6.92 -6.95 -1.06
N ALA A 9 -8.14 -6.62 -0.62
CA ALA A 9 -9.22 -6.18 -1.51
C ALA A 9 -8.84 -4.94 -2.34
N ARG A 10 -7.98 -4.04 -1.85
CA ARG A 10 -7.54 -2.85 -2.61
C ARG A 10 -6.56 -3.18 -3.72
N PHE A 11 -5.84 -4.28 -3.56
CA PHE A 11 -4.98 -4.84 -4.59
C PHE A 11 -5.70 -5.84 -5.50
N GLY A 12 -7.01 -6.07 -5.28
CA GLY A 12 -7.80 -7.06 -6.01
C GLY A 12 -7.44 -8.51 -5.64
N TRP A 13 -6.97 -8.71 -4.42
CA TRP A 13 -6.47 -10.00 -3.94
C TRP A 13 -7.29 -10.54 -2.78
N SER A 14 -7.28 -11.86 -2.66
CA SER A 14 -7.79 -12.56 -1.49
C SER A 14 -6.83 -12.42 -0.31
N GLU A 15 -7.33 -12.59 0.91
CA GLU A 15 -6.50 -12.57 2.11
C GLU A 15 -5.39 -13.66 2.08
N GLU A 16 -5.69 -14.82 1.49
CA GLU A 16 -4.72 -15.90 1.30
C GLU A 16 -3.58 -15.49 0.36
N GLU A 17 -3.89 -14.88 -0.78
CA GLU A 17 -2.91 -14.34 -1.72
C GLU A 17 -2.05 -13.25 -1.06
N TRP A 18 -2.67 -12.39 -0.25
CA TRP A 18 -1.97 -11.37 0.52
C TRP A 18 -0.99 -11.97 1.53
N ARG A 19 -1.43 -12.97 2.33
CA ARG A 19 -0.56 -13.70 3.26
C ARG A 19 0.58 -14.39 2.51
N GLU A 20 0.31 -14.96 1.34
CA GLU A 20 1.35 -15.58 0.52
C GLU A 20 2.38 -14.54 0.04
N MET A 21 1.94 -13.39 -0.47
CA MET A 21 2.84 -12.31 -0.90
C MET A 21 3.67 -11.76 0.27
N GLN A 22 3.08 -11.64 1.47
CA GLN A 22 3.81 -11.30 2.70
C GLN A 22 4.83 -12.38 3.07
N ARG A 23 4.44 -13.67 3.04
CA ARG A 23 5.32 -14.81 3.33
C ARG A 23 6.51 -14.87 2.36
N ARG A 24 6.30 -14.48 1.11
CA ARG A 24 7.33 -14.41 0.06
C ARG A 24 8.20 -13.16 0.16
N GLY A 25 7.92 -12.24 1.09
CA GLY A 25 8.64 -10.97 1.22
C GLY A 25 8.39 -9.99 0.07
N LEU A 26 7.32 -10.19 -0.72
CA LEU A 26 6.97 -9.34 -1.86
C LEU A 26 6.12 -8.13 -1.45
N VAL A 27 5.55 -8.16 -0.25
CA VAL A 27 4.83 -7.05 0.38
C VAL A 27 5.76 -6.37 1.37
N THR A 28 5.90 -5.05 1.23
CA THR A 28 6.57 -4.22 2.23
C THR A 28 5.55 -3.24 2.79
N SER A 29 5.12 -3.43 4.04
CA SER A 29 4.25 -2.48 4.74
C SER A 29 5.08 -1.63 5.69
N ARG A 30 4.80 -0.32 5.70
CA ARG A 30 5.36 0.65 6.62
C ARG A 30 4.20 1.34 7.31
N VAL A 31 4.20 1.31 8.64
CA VAL A 31 3.21 2.00 9.46
C VAL A 31 3.94 3.13 10.16
N GLU A 32 3.55 4.35 9.85
CA GLU A 32 4.08 5.55 10.48
C GLU A 32 2.99 6.12 11.38
N ARG A 33 3.31 6.18 12.68
CA ARG A 33 2.42 6.81 13.65
C ARG A 33 2.60 8.33 13.53
N GLY A 34 1.53 9.06 13.27
CA GLY A 34 1.52 10.51 13.34
C GLY A 34 1.81 10.96 14.77
N GLU A 35 2.77 11.87 14.93
CA GLU A 35 3.11 12.48 16.21
C GLU A 35 2.87 14.00 16.13
N GLY A 36 2.64 14.66 17.26
CA GLY A 36 2.37 16.10 17.30
C GLY A 36 0.99 16.47 16.76
N ALA A 37 0.93 17.33 15.74
CA ALA A 37 -0.33 17.80 15.14
C ALA A 37 -1.16 16.68 14.49
N ASP A 38 -0.51 15.55 14.16
CA ASP A 38 -1.11 14.32 13.61
C ASP A 38 -1.25 13.22 14.67
N GLN A 39 -1.10 13.54 15.97
CA GLN A 39 -1.35 12.58 17.05
C GLN A 39 -2.78 12.03 16.91
N GLY A 40 -2.90 10.69 16.96
CA GLY A 40 -4.15 9.99 16.66
C GLY A 40 -4.43 9.76 15.17
N ARG A 41 -3.44 9.95 14.27
CA ARG A 41 -3.55 9.47 12.88
C ARG A 41 -2.40 8.53 12.56
N TRP A 42 -2.69 7.48 11.81
CA TRP A 42 -1.71 6.50 11.35
C TRP A 42 -1.64 6.54 9.84
N ARG A 43 -0.42 6.64 9.32
CA ARG A 43 -0.14 6.52 7.89
C ARG A 43 0.35 5.12 7.61
N LEU A 44 -0.43 4.37 6.84
CA LEU A 44 -0.03 3.10 6.28
C LEU A 44 0.47 3.33 4.86
N ALA A 45 1.65 2.80 4.55
CA ALA A 45 2.17 2.74 3.20
C ALA A 45 2.52 1.27 2.90
N VAL A 46 1.84 0.67 1.93
CA VAL A 46 2.11 -0.71 1.53
C VAL A 46 2.58 -0.75 0.09
N HIS A 47 3.70 -1.40 -0.14
CA HIS A 47 4.31 -1.56 -1.44
C HIS A 47 4.21 -3.02 -1.85
N CYS A 48 3.78 -3.25 -3.08
CA CYS A 48 3.78 -4.56 -3.68
C CYS A 48 4.13 -4.45 -5.17
N GLY A 49 5.38 -4.77 -5.51
CA GLY A 49 5.89 -4.64 -6.87
C GLY A 49 5.82 -3.21 -7.39
N ASN A 50 5.03 -2.98 -8.45
CA ASN A 50 4.79 -1.66 -9.04
C ASN A 50 3.58 -0.92 -8.42
N ARG A 51 2.88 -1.51 -7.45
CA ARG A 51 1.71 -0.91 -6.81
C ARG A 51 2.07 -0.42 -5.41
N ARG A 52 1.54 0.74 -5.05
CA ARG A 52 1.75 1.35 -3.75
C ARG A 52 0.41 1.85 -3.21
N TRP A 53 0.00 1.35 -2.07
CA TRP A 53 -1.22 1.78 -1.39
C TRP A 53 -0.87 2.61 -0.18
N PHE A 54 -1.58 3.72 0.00
CA PHE A 54 -1.46 4.59 1.16
C PHE A 54 -2.81 4.71 1.83
N ALA A 55 -2.82 4.74 3.16
CA ALA A 55 -4.01 5.09 3.91
C ALA A 55 -3.68 5.92 5.14
N ILE A 56 -4.54 6.88 5.42
CA ILE A 56 -4.58 7.65 6.65
C ILE A 56 -5.73 7.09 7.49
N VAL A 57 -5.41 6.66 8.70
CA VAL A 57 -6.35 6.03 9.63
C VAL A 57 -6.46 6.89 10.87
N SER A 58 -7.68 7.18 11.30
CA SER A 58 -7.97 7.84 12.58
C SER A 58 -7.60 6.94 13.76
N ASP A 59 -7.51 7.56 14.94
CA ASP A 59 -7.34 6.91 16.24
C ASP A 59 -8.39 5.82 16.50
N ASP A 60 -9.65 6.07 16.11
CA ASP A 60 -10.76 5.12 16.19
C ASP A 60 -10.61 3.92 15.22
N GLY A 61 -9.60 3.93 14.36
CA GLY A 61 -9.35 2.88 13.36
C GLY A 61 -10.13 3.05 12.06
N ALA A 62 -10.87 4.14 11.89
CA ALA A 62 -11.52 4.52 10.64
C ALA A 62 -10.51 4.99 9.60
N VAL A 63 -10.65 4.55 8.34
CA VAL A 63 -9.82 5.08 7.23
C VAL A 63 -10.39 6.43 6.83
N ILE A 64 -9.61 7.50 7.03
CA ILE A 64 -9.94 8.87 6.63
C ILE A 64 -9.69 9.04 5.14
N GLU A 65 -8.55 8.56 4.68
CA GLU A 65 -8.12 8.70 3.29
C GLU A 65 -7.40 7.43 2.86
N GLU A 66 -7.58 7.04 1.60
CA GLU A 66 -6.80 5.98 0.98
C GLU A 66 -6.55 6.29 -0.49
N GLN A 67 -5.37 5.92 -0.96
CA GLN A 67 -4.95 6.11 -2.34
C GLN A 67 -4.16 4.90 -2.83
N LEU A 68 -4.48 4.42 -4.03
CA LEU A 68 -3.73 3.38 -4.72
C LEU A 68 -2.97 4.02 -5.89
N ASP A 69 -1.65 4.01 -5.77
CA ASP A 69 -0.72 4.49 -6.79
C ASP A 69 -0.12 3.31 -7.56
N PHE A 70 0.03 3.48 -8.86
CA PHE A 70 0.70 2.54 -9.74
C PHE A 70 1.94 3.23 -10.28
N ARG A 71 3.13 2.75 -9.89
CA ARG A 71 4.35 3.22 -10.54
C ARG A 71 4.34 2.76 -11.99
N PRO A 72 4.30 3.68 -12.97
CA PRO A 72 4.51 3.28 -14.35
C PRO A 72 5.92 2.68 -14.43
N SER A 73 6.01 1.48 -15.00
CA SER A 73 7.31 0.98 -15.45
C SER A 73 7.89 2.01 -16.42
N PRO A 74 9.16 2.41 -16.29
CA PRO A 74 9.76 3.36 -17.22
C PRO A 74 9.51 2.85 -18.64
N PRO A 75 9.19 3.74 -19.60
CA PRO A 75 8.95 3.31 -20.97
C PRO A 75 10.16 2.48 -21.39
N ARG A 76 9.91 1.24 -21.84
CA ARG A 76 10.95 0.43 -22.49
C ARG A 76 11.48 1.33 -23.60
N ARG A 77 12.75 1.75 -23.48
CA ARG A 77 13.41 2.61 -24.46
C ARG A 77 13.43 1.85 -25.78
N GLY A 78 12.35 1.99 -26.55
CA GLY A 78 12.23 1.46 -27.88
C GLY A 78 13.32 2.13 -28.71
N SER A 79 14.16 1.30 -29.30
CA SER A 79 15.16 1.64 -30.29
C SER A 79 14.60 2.70 -31.24
N GLN A 80 15.20 3.88 -31.24
CA GLN A 80 14.97 4.89 -32.26
C GLN A 80 15.62 4.34 -33.55
N PRO A 81 14.88 4.06 -34.63
CA PRO A 81 15.50 3.66 -35.88
C PRO A 81 16.25 4.86 -36.47
N SER A 82 17.52 4.63 -36.83
CA SER A 82 18.41 5.55 -37.53
C SER A 82 17.97 5.81 -38.98
#